data_AF-A0A1Y3AQW8-F1
#
_entry.id   AF-A0A1Y3AQW8-F1
#
_cell.length_a   1.000
_cell.length_b   1.000
_cell.length_c   1.000
_cell.angle_alpha   90.00
_cell.angle_beta   90.00
_cell.angle_gamma   90.00
#
_symmetry.space_group_name_H-M   'P 1'
#
loop_
_entity.id
_entity.type
_entity.pdbx_description
1 polymer ?
#
loop_
_entity_poly.entity_id
_entity_poly.type
_entity_poly.pdbx_seq_one_letter_code
_entity_poly.pdbx_strand_id
1 'polypeptide(L)'
;LPDLASWPPELSLNVLKNLNATELCLAACVWNELGRDDLLWQSLCHSEWPYTSVYFRKEKDKPSDFSYHKLYLTLDEATVTFNADCHLGMNYFFKNNLIDDDPGEIAKLFFRAKPFDRTQIRRYIQSDLDVLNHLINLFDFSNQKLPDALRHYFSVLEVPSRYDHYLHKIVEKFALRYVQCNQQSVTSTNRPNMLHTSETIYVLCFSLIMLSADLYNPQIKNKMSKREFIRNVRRALRVQDDEFYGHLYDDVYLRGHIAHGENNNHLVQKSPLSFGHAFGYHDHHQQQQQPRFHMIH
;
A
#
# COMPACT_ATOMS: atom_id res chain seq x y z
N LEU A 1 -44.56 -5.76 5.76
CA LEU A 1 -43.98 -6.25 4.49
C LEU A 1 -44.34 -7.73 4.37
N PRO A 2 -44.67 -8.24 3.17
CA PRO A 2 -44.86 -9.67 2.97
C PRO A 2 -43.57 -10.45 3.29
N ASP A 3 -43.72 -11.68 3.72
CA ASP A 3 -42.63 -12.58 4.12
C ASP A 3 -41.74 -12.93 2.91
N LEU A 4 -40.42 -12.75 3.01
CA LEU A 4 -39.47 -13.14 1.94
C LEU A 4 -39.60 -14.62 1.56
N ALA A 5 -39.98 -15.49 2.50
CA ALA A 5 -40.18 -16.91 2.22
C ALA A 5 -41.35 -17.18 1.25
N SER A 6 -42.27 -16.21 1.11
CA SER A 6 -43.41 -16.31 0.20
C SER A 6 -43.12 -15.83 -1.23
N TRP A 7 -41.95 -15.24 -1.47
CA TRP A 7 -41.55 -14.72 -2.77
C TRP A 7 -40.84 -15.78 -3.61
N PRO A 8 -40.78 -15.61 -4.94
CA PRO A 8 -39.86 -16.36 -5.79
C PRO A 8 -38.42 -16.32 -5.25
N PRO A 9 -37.71 -17.45 -5.16
CA PRO A 9 -36.38 -17.53 -4.56
C PRO A 9 -35.39 -16.51 -5.13
N GLU A 10 -35.45 -16.26 -6.44
CA GLU A 10 -34.56 -15.32 -7.13
C GLU A 10 -34.77 -13.88 -6.66
N LEU A 11 -36.01 -13.49 -6.34
CA LEU A 11 -36.32 -12.16 -5.80
C LEU A 11 -35.88 -12.04 -4.35
N SER A 12 -36.08 -13.08 -3.54
CA SER A 12 -35.62 -13.12 -2.15
C SER A 12 -34.10 -13.02 -2.06
N LEU A 13 -33.37 -13.82 -2.85
CA LEU A 13 -31.90 -13.76 -2.91
C LEU A 13 -31.39 -12.42 -3.43
N ASN A 14 -32.10 -11.77 -4.37
CA ASN A 14 -31.74 -10.44 -4.85
C ASN A 14 -31.85 -9.33 -3.79
N VAL A 15 -32.72 -9.51 -2.79
CA VAL A 15 -32.76 -8.62 -1.62
C VAL A 15 -31.62 -8.96 -0.68
N LEU A 16 -31.47 -10.24 -0.33
CA LEU A 16 -30.50 -10.71 0.66
C LEU A 16 -29.03 -10.52 0.26
N LYS A 17 -28.70 -10.53 -1.04
CA LYS A 17 -27.32 -10.30 -1.52
C LYS A 17 -26.73 -8.94 -1.17
N ASN A 18 -27.56 -7.97 -0.79
CA ASN A 18 -27.10 -6.63 -0.39
C ASN A 18 -26.83 -6.52 1.11
N LEU A 19 -27.10 -7.59 1.87
CA LEU A 19 -26.89 -7.64 3.31
C LEU A 19 -25.44 -7.99 3.63
N ASN A 20 -24.91 -7.41 4.72
CA ASN A 20 -23.63 -7.83 5.28
C ASN A 20 -23.77 -9.15 6.07
N ALA A 21 -22.65 -9.71 6.52
CA ALA A 21 -22.65 -10.99 7.23
C ALA A 21 -23.49 -10.99 8.51
N THR A 22 -23.48 -9.89 9.28
CA THR A 22 -24.30 -9.78 10.50
C THR A 22 -25.78 -9.79 10.17
N GLU A 23 -26.18 -9.04 9.14
CA GLU A 23 -27.55 -8.98 8.65
C GLU A 23 -28.01 -10.32 8.08
N LEU A 24 -27.15 -11.07 7.37
CA LEU A 24 -27.45 -12.43 6.91
C LEU A 24 -27.60 -13.42 8.07
N CYS A 25 -26.77 -13.33 9.10
CA CYS A 25 -26.93 -14.14 10.32
C CYS A 25 -28.28 -13.88 10.99
N LEU A 26 -28.71 -12.60 11.08
CA LEU A 26 -30.03 -12.24 11.60
C LEU A 26 -31.16 -12.70 10.68
N ALA A 27 -30.98 -12.56 9.36
CA ALA A 27 -31.92 -13.05 8.36
C ALA A 27 -32.09 -14.57 8.47
N ALA A 28 -31.03 -15.33 8.72
CA ALA A 28 -31.09 -16.78 8.92
C ALA A 28 -31.87 -17.20 10.19
N CYS A 29 -32.03 -16.31 11.18
CA CYS A 29 -32.90 -16.59 12.33
C CYS A 29 -34.38 -16.58 11.97
N VAL A 30 -34.76 -15.88 10.89
CA VAL A 30 -36.15 -15.73 10.42
C VAL A 30 -36.40 -16.58 9.17
N TRP A 31 -35.48 -16.55 8.23
CA TRP A 31 -35.48 -17.23 6.93
C TRP A 31 -34.30 -18.19 6.84
N ASN A 32 -34.35 -19.29 7.59
CA ASN A 32 -33.23 -20.22 7.77
C ASN A 32 -32.57 -20.67 6.45
N GLU A 33 -33.35 -21.18 5.50
CA GLU A 33 -32.79 -21.66 4.22
C GLU A 33 -32.25 -20.52 3.34
N LEU A 34 -32.95 -19.38 3.28
CA LEU A 34 -32.54 -18.25 2.45
C LEU A 34 -31.33 -17.50 3.02
N GLY A 35 -31.26 -17.34 4.35
CA GLY A 35 -30.15 -16.65 5.02
C GLY A 35 -28.87 -17.49 5.12
N ARG A 36 -28.98 -18.82 4.95
CA ARG A 36 -27.85 -19.76 4.90
C ARG A 36 -27.50 -20.21 3.49
N ASP A 37 -28.10 -19.59 2.47
CA ASP A 37 -27.82 -19.91 1.08
C ASP A 37 -26.33 -19.77 0.76
N ASP A 38 -25.73 -20.84 0.25
CA ASP A 38 -24.28 -20.96 0.10
C ASP A 38 -23.73 -19.98 -0.95
N LEU A 39 -24.54 -19.59 -1.95
CA LEU A 39 -24.14 -18.62 -2.98
C LEU A 39 -24.05 -17.20 -2.42
N LEU A 40 -24.94 -16.82 -1.49
CA LEU A 40 -24.84 -15.53 -0.80
C LEU A 40 -23.53 -15.44 -0.01
N TRP A 41 -23.23 -16.47 0.79
CA TRP A 41 -22.00 -16.53 1.59
C TRP A 41 -20.76 -16.64 0.71
N GLN A 42 -20.83 -17.35 -0.42
CA GLN A 42 -19.76 -17.37 -1.42
C GLN A 42 -19.48 -15.97 -1.96
N SER A 43 -20.51 -15.22 -2.33
CA SER A 43 -20.36 -13.85 -2.83
C SER A 43 -19.75 -12.92 -1.78
N LEU A 44 -20.14 -13.07 -0.51
CA LEU A 44 -19.56 -12.31 0.59
C LEU A 44 -18.08 -12.64 0.79
N CYS A 45 -17.75 -13.93 0.80
CA CYS A 45 -16.37 -14.40 0.88
C CYS A 45 -15.50 -13.76 -0.21
N HIS A 46 -15.93 -13.83 -1.48
CA HIS A 46 -15.18 -13.26 -2.60
C HIS A 46 -15.15 -11.72 -2.62
N SER A 47 -16.11 -11.07 -1.97
CA SER A 47 -16.08 -9.60 -1.79
C SER A 47 -15.01 -9.17 -0.79
N GLU A 48 -14.92 -9.84 0.37
CA GLU A 48 -14.03 -9.45 1.46
C GLU A 48 -12.62 -10.01 1.28
N TRP A 49 -12.54 -11.28 0.87
CA TRP A 49 -11.31 -12.00 0.55
C TRP A 49 -11.37 -12.48 -0.91
N PRO A 50 -11.11 -11.62 -1.91
CA PRO A 50 -11.10 -12.04 -3.32
C PRO A 50 -10.07 -13.12 -3.64
N TYR A 51 -9.16 -13.42 -2.72
CA TYR A 51 -8.16 -14.45 -2.86
C TYR A 51 -7.92 -15.18 -1.54
N THR A 52 -7.93 -16.50 -1.60
CA THR A 52 -7.41 -17.41 -0.58
C THR A 52 -7.19 -18.80 -1.21
N SER A 53 -6.17 -19.54 -0.79
CA SER A 53 -5.80 -20.80 -1.45
C SER A 53 -6.91 -21.85 -1.36
N VAL A 54 -7.72 -21.82 -0.30
CA VAL A 54 -8.85 -22.73 -0.09
C VAL A 54 -9.90 -22.70 -1.22
N TYR A 55 -10.05 -21.58 -1.95
CA TYR A 55 -10.99 -21.51 -3.09
C TYR A 55 -10.60 -22.42 -4.26
N PHE A 56 -9.31 -22.71 -4.40
CA PHE A 56 -8.77 -23.48 -5.52
C PHE A 56 -8.55 -24.96 -5.20
N ARG A 57 -8.91 -25.38 -3.99
CA ARG A 57 -8.77 -26.78 -3.57
C ARG A 57 -9.81 -27.66 -4.23
N LYS A 58 -9.38 -28.87 -4.57
CA LYS A 58 -10.28 -29.89 -5.12
C LYS A 58 -11.28 -30.28 -4.04
N GLU A 59 -12.48 -30.68 -4.48
CA GLU A 59 -13.57 -31.02 -3.56
C GLU A 59 -13.18 -32.14 -2.56
N LYS A 60 -12.37 -33.10 -3.01
CA LYS A 60 -11.83 -34.18 -2.17
C LYS A 60 -10.89 -33.71 -1.04
N ASP A 61 -10.32 -32.51 -1.15
CA ASP A 61 -9.36 -31.94 -0.21
C ASP A 61 -10.06 -30.95 0.75
N LYS A 62 -11.36 -30.68 0.54
CA LYS A 62 -12.18 -29.88 1.46
C LYS A 62 -12.76 -30.76 2.57
N PRO A 63 -13.01 -30.19 3.76
CA PRO A 63 -13.75 -30.87 4.81
C PRO A 63 -15.13 -31.34 4.32
N SER A 64 -15.62 -32.48 4.82
CA SER A 64 -16.94 -33.01 4.45
C SER A 64 -18.11 -32.10 4.84
N ASP A 65 -17.89 -31.15 5.76
CA ASP A 65 -18.86 -30.16 6.22
C ASP A 65 -18.55 -28.74 5.70
N PHE A 66 -17.84 -28.64 4.57
CA PHE A 66 -17.53 -27.36 3.95
C PHE A 66 -18.82 -26.61 3.55
N SER A 67 -18.88 -25.33 3.92
CA SER A 67 -19.86 -24.36 3.43
C SER A 67 -19.20 -22.99 3.40
N TYR A 68 -19.64 -22.11 2.51
CA TYR A 68 -19.11 -20.74 2.48
C TYR A 68 -19.50 -19.94 3.72
N HIS A 69 -20.62 -20.26 4.36
CA HIS A 69 -20.97 -19.69 5.67
C HIS A 69 -19.89 -20.00 6.71
N LYS A 70 -19.54 -21.29 6.87
CA LYS A 70 -18.48 -21.70 7.80
C LYS A 70 -17.13 -21.08 7.43
N LEU A 71 -16.79 -21.09 6.13
CA LEU A 71 -15.56 -20.49 5.63
C LEU A 71 -15.49 -18.99 5.92
N TYR A 72 -16.58 -18.25 5.73
CA TYR A 72 -16.66 -16.83 6.03
C TYR A 72 -16.32 -16.57 7.50
N LEU A 73 -16.99 -17.29 8.41
CA LEU A 73 -16.77 -17.12 9.85
C LEU A 73 -15.33 -17.42 10.25
N THR A 74 -14.73 -18.47 9.66
CA THR A 74 -13.33 -18.84 9.94
C THR A 74 -12.34 -17.82 9.33
N LEU A 75 -12.61 -17.27 8.15
CA LEU A 75 -11.81 -16.19 7.56
C LEU A 75 -11.90 -14.89 8.35
N ASP A 76 -13.09 -14.56 8.84
CA ASP A 76 -13.35 -13.40 9.68
C ASP A 76 -12.58 -13.50 11.01
N GLU A 77 -12.71 -14.62 11.71
CA GLU A 77 -11.96 -14.88 12.95
C GLU A 77 -10.43 -14.85 12.71
N ALA A 78 -9.96 -15.46 11.62
CA ALA A 78 -8.55 -15.45 11.25
C ALA A 78 -8.04 -14.02 10.99
N THR A 79 -8.86 -13.19 10.33
CA THR A 79 -8.50 -11.80 10.01
C THR A 79 -8.53 -10.91 11.25
N VAL A 80 -9.54 -11.06 12.11
CA VAL A 80 -9.59 -10.36 13.41
C VAL A 80 -8.35 -10.71 14.25
N THR A 81 -7.98 -12.00 14.27
CA THR A 81 -6.77 -12.47 14.96
C THR A 81 -5.51 -11.85 14.35
N PHE A 82 -5.39 -11.79 13.02
CA PHE A 82 -4.28 -11.14 12.34
C PHE A 82 -4.17 -9.66 12.66
N ASN A 83 -5.31 -8.96 12.69
CA ASN A 83 -5.37 -7.52 12.96
C ASN A 83 -4.94 -7.21 14.41
N ALA A 84 -5.10 -8.16 15.34
CA ALA A 84 -4.54 -8.08 16.68
C ALA A 84 -3.03 -8.41 16.69
N ASP A 85 -2.64 -9.54 16.12
CA ASP A 85 -1.25 -9.98 15.98
C ASP A 85 -1.03 -10.76 14.68
N CYS A 86 -0.19 -10.22 13.79
CA CYS A 86 0.00 -10.77 12.45
C CYS A 86 0.53 -12.22 12.44
N HIS A 87 1.38 -12.59 13.39
CA HIS A 87 1.96 -13.94 13.44
C HIS A 87 0.96 -14.96 13.98
N LEU A 88 0.19 -14.59 15.01
CA LEU A 88 -0.88 -15.43 15.53
C LEU A 88 -1.97 -15.64 14.47
N GLY A 89 -2.35 -14.57 13.77
CA GLY A 89 -3.32 -14.63 12.68
C GLY A 89 -2.88 -15.54 11.55
N MET A 90 -1.66 -15.37 11.03
CA MET A 90 -1.17 -16.24 9.95
C MET A 90 -1.06 -17.70 10.38
N ASN A 91 -0.64 -17.98 11.61
CA ASN A 91 -0.67 -19.34 12.15
C ASN A 91 -2.11 -19.90 12.19
N TYR A 92 -3.10 -19.08 12.52
CA TYR A 92 -4.51 -19.47 12.44
C TYR A 92 -4.94 -19.77 10.99
N PHE A 93 -4.54 -18.94 10.02
CA PHE A 93 -4.76 -19.18 8.59
C PHE A 93 -4.19 -20.54 8.15
N PHE A 94 -2.95 -20.86 8.54
CA PHE A 94 -2.31 -22.13 8.18
C PHE A 94 -2.96 -23.32 8.86
N LYS A 95 -3.23 -23.26 10.17
CA LYS A 95 -3.85 -24.35 10.93
C LYS A 95 -5.23 -24.74 10.42
N ASN A 96 -6.02 -23.76 10.00
CA ASN A 96 -7.34 -23.99 9.41
C ASN A 96 -7.27 -24.26 7.91
N ASN A 97 -6.07 -24.36 7.35
CA ASN A 97 -5.82 -24.55 5.94
C ASN A 97 -6.60 -23.53 5.08
N LEU A 98 -6.62 -22.26 5.49
CA LEU A 98 -7.28 -21.22 4.70
C LEU A 98 -6.39 -20.81 3.53
N ILE A 99 -5.09 -20.68 3.81
CA ILE A 99 -4.05 -20.35 2.84
C ILE A 99 -2.93 -21.38 2.93
N ASP A 100 -2.21 -21.58 1.83
CA ASP A 100 -1.01 -22.41 1.83
C ASP A 100 0.18 -21.61 2.40
N ASP A 101 1.09 -22.29 3.10
CA ASP A 101 2.30 -21.69 3.69
C ASP A 101 3.37 -21.45 2.61
N ASP A 102 3.06 -20.53 1.71
CA ASP A 102 3.89 -20.09 0.60
C ASP A 102 3.90 -18.55 0.54
N PRO A 103 5.07 -17.90 0.46
CA PRO A 103 5.14 -16.44 0.42
C PRO A 103 4.38 -15.79 -0.74
N GLY A 104 4.24 -16.47 -1.87
CA GLY A 104 3.48 -16.02 -3.02
C GLY A 104 1.97 -16.06 -2.80
N GLU A 105 1.47 -17.09 -2.12
CA GLU A 105 0.07 -17.18 -1.70
C GLU A 105 -0.27 -16.08 -0.70
N ILE A 106 0.57 -15.89 0.32
CA ILE A 106 0.41 -14.84 1.35
C ILE A 106 0.41 -13.44 0.70
N ALA A 107 1.32 -13.19 -0.24
CA ALA A 107 1.38 -11.94 -0.98
C ALA A 107 0.07 -11.65 -1.75
N LYS A 108 -0.52 -12.65 -2.41
CA LYS A 108 -1.80 -12.50 -3.14
C LYS A 108 -2.97 -12.24 -2.19
N LEU A 109 -2.97 -12.86 -1.01
CA LEU A 109 -3.96 -12.59 0.03
C LEU A 109 -3.88 -11.13 0.48
N PHE A 110 -2.70 -10.67 0.93
CA PHE A 110 -2.50 -9.29 1.40
C PHE A 110 -2.76 -8.23 0.32
N PHE A 111 -2.48 -8.54 -0.95
CA PHE A 111 -2.70 -7.61 -2.05
C PHE A 111 -4.19 -7.41 -2.39
N ARG A 112 -5.04 -8.41 -2.15
CA ARG A 112 -6.44 -8.42 -2.63
C ARG A 112 -7.48 -8.32 -1.53
N ALA A 113 -7.21 -8.87 -0.36
CA ALA A 113 -8.16 -8.90 0.74
C ALA A 113 -8.30 -7.51 1.37
N LYS A 114 -9.54 -7.10 1.62
CA LYS A 114 -9.90 -5.80 2.18
C LYS A 114 -9.75 -5.69 3.71
N PRO A 115 -10.09 -6.71 4.52
CA PRO A 115 -10.25 -6.53 5.97
C PRO A 115 -8.95 -6.54 6.78
N PHE A 116 -7.79 -6.62 6.12
CA PHE A 116 -6.49 -6.66 6.81
C PHE A 116 -6.01 -5.27 7.26
N ASP A 117 -5.55 -5.20 8.50
CA ASP A 117 -4.86 -4.03 9.04
C ASP A 117 -3.47 -3.89 8.38
N ARG A 118 -3.21 -2.70 7.83
CA ARG A 118 -2.00 -2.44 7.07
C ARG A 118 -0.75 -2.37 7.95
N THR A 119 -0.91 -2.02 9.23
CA THR A 119 0.19 -2.02 10.20
C THR A 119 0.61 -3.45 10.49
N GLN A 120 -0.34 -4.38 10.62
CA GLN A 120 -0.05 -5.80 10.79
C GLN A 120 0.55 -6.43 9.53
N ILE A 121 0.08 -6.07 8.33
CA ILE A 121 0.73 -6.46 7.06
C ILE A 121 2.20 -5.99 7.06
N ARG A 122 2.47 -4.72 7.40
CA ARG A 122 3.84 -4.19 7.50
C ARG A 122 4.67 -5.03 8.46
N ARG A 123 4.18 -5.27 9.68
CA ARG A 123 4.89 -6.04 10.71
C ARG A 123 5.22 -7.45 10.23
N TYR A 124 4.28 -8.11 9.54
CA TYR A 124 4.51 -9.43 8.97
C TYR A 124 5.61 -9.39 7.90
N ILE A 125 5.51 -8.46 6.95
CA ILE A 125 6.49 -8.32 5.86
C ILE A 125 7.89 -7.96 6.40
N GLN A 126 7.99 -7.19 7.49
CA GLN A 126 9.27 -6.90 8.14
C GLN A 126 9.97 -8.15 8.67
N SER A 127 9.20 -9.16 9.08
CA SER A 127 9.69 -10.45 9.56
C SER A 127 9.98 -11.46 8.44
N ASP A 128 9.23 -11.38 7.33
CA ASP A 128 9.33 -12.26 6.18
C ASP A 128 9.39 -11.45 4.88
N LEU A 129 10.62 -11.23 4.40
CA LEU A 129 10.88 -10.43 3.19
C LEU A 129 10.55 -11.18 1.90
N ASP A 130 10.36 -12.49 1.93
CA ASP A 130 9.99 -13.24 0.73
C ASP A 130 8.55 -12.93 0.31
N VAL A 131 7.68 -12.60 1.26
CA VAL A 131 6.35 -12.06 0.96
C VAL A 131 6.47 -10.72 0.22
N LEU A 132 7.39 -9.83 0.63
CA LEU A 132 7.62 -8.56 -0.09
C LEU A 132 8.06 -8.81 -1.54
N ASN A 133 8.94 -9.80 -1.75
CA ASN A 133 9.46 -10.15 -3.07
C ASN A 133 8.34 -10.62 -4.01
N HIS A 134 7.36 -11.36 -3.50
CA HIS A 134 6.21 -11.78 -4.30
C HIS A 134 5.19 -10.65 -4.46
N LEU A 135 4.95 -9.87 -3.41
CA LEU A 135 3.97 -8.79 -3.41
C LEU A 135 4.32 -7.67 -4.41
N ILE A 136 5.60 -7.29 -4.53
CA ILE A 136 6.02 -6.29 -5.52
C ILE A 136 5.76 -6.75 -6.97
N ASN A 137 5.81 -8.05 -7.24
CA ASN A 137 5.57 -8.60 -8.57
C ASN A 137 4.09 -8.57 -8.97
N LEU A 138 3.17 -8.37 -8.02
CA LEU A 138 1.74 -8.21 -8.29
C LEU A 138 1.39 -6.82 -8.83
N PHE A 139 2.28 -5.84 -8.67
CA PHE A 139 2.11 -4.51 -9.25
C PHE A 139 2.52 -4.48 -10.72
N ASP A 140 1.68 -3.86 -11.54
CA ASP A 140 2.00 -3.47 -12.91
C ASP A 140 2.11 -1.93 -12.99
N PHE A 141 3.32 -1.44 -13.21
CA PHE A 141 3.61 -0.01 -13.33
C PHE A 141 3.82 0.44 -14.79
N SER A 142 3.46 -0.41 -15.74
CA SER A 142 3.62 -0.11 -17.17
C SER A 142 2.81 1.13 -17.54
N ASN A 143 3.44 2.09 -18.23
CA ASN A 143 2.83 3.34 -18.68
C ASN A 143 2.33 4.27 -17.55
N GLN A 144 2.67 4.00 -16.29
CA GLN A 144 2.35 4.88 -15.18
C GLN A 144 3.45 5.92 -14.99
N LYS A 145 3.09 7.14 -14.59
CA LYS A 145 4.08 8.12 -14.14
C LYS A 145 4.61 7.70 -12.78
N LEU A 146 5.87 8.05 -12.49
CA LEU A 146 6.53 7.69 -11.24
C LEU A 146 5.72 8.06 -9.97
N PRO A 147 5.17 9.29 -9.84
CA PRO A 147 4.34 9.63 -8.68
C PRO A 147 3.06 8.80 -8.55
N ASP A 148 2.44 8.42 -9.67
CA ASP A 148 1.21 7.61 -9.69
C ASP A 148 1.49 6.18 -9.23
N ALA A 149 2.52 5.56 -9.81
CA ALA A 149 2.96 4.24 -9.42
C ALA A 149 3.34 4.18 -7.93
N LEU A 150 4.03 5.21 -7.43
CA LEU A 150 4.47 5.26 -6.03
C LEU A 150 3.30 5.44 -5.07
N ARG A 151 2.30 6.27 -5.39
CA ARG A 151 1.05 6.37 -4.61
C ARG A 151 0.28 5.07 -4.60
N HIS A 152 0.16 4.40 -5.75
CA HIS A 152 -0.51 3.10 -5.83
C HIS A 152 0.21 2.03 -4.99
N TYR A 153 1.54 2.02 -5.01
CA TYR A 153 2.33 1.11 -4.19
C TYR A 153 2.10 1.34 -2.68
N PHE A 154 2.13 2.61 -2.25
CA PHE A 154 1.86 2.97 -0.85
C PHE A 154 0.37 2.99 -0.48
N SER A 155 -0.55 2.77 -1.43
CA SER A 155 -1.95 2.55 -1.10
C SER A 155 -2.23 1.12 -0.63
N VAL A 156 -1.28 0.20 -0.84
CA VAL A 156 -1.33 -1.20 -0.37
C VAL A 156 -0.37 -1.39 0.80
N LEU A 157 0.86 -0.87 0.70
CA LEU A 157 1.85 -0.94 1.78
C LEU A 157 1.84 0.33 2.62
N GLU A 158 1.74 0.16 3.93
CA GLU A 158 1.83 1.30 4.84
C GLU A 158 3.27 1.79 4.98
N VAL A 159 3.45 3.10 4.81
CA VAL A 159 4.74 3.76 5.00
C VAL A 159 4.93 4.06 6.49
N PRO A 160 6.06 3.65 7.10
CA PRO A 160 6.32 3.92 8.51
C PRO A 160 6.40 5.43 8.76
N SER A 161 6.00 5.87 9.95
CA SER A 161 6.02 7.29 10.35
C SER A 161 7.44 7.91 10.38
N ARG A 162 8.48 7.07 10.30
CA ARG A 162 9.90 7.45 10.27
C ARG A 162 10.62 6.80 9.09
N TYR A 163 11.68 7.44 8.64
CA TYR A 163 12.63 6.84 7.70
C TYR A 163 13.41 5.75 8.42
N ASP A 164 13.08 4.50 8.13
CA ASP A 164 13.71 3.32 8.71
C ASP A 164 14.17 2.35 7.62
N HIS A 165 14.79 1.25 8.05
CA HIS A 165 15.28 0.20 7.16
C HIS A 165 14.18 -0.43 6.29
N TYR A 166 12.94 -0.50 6.79
CA TYR A 166 11.83 -1.03 6.04
C TYR A 166 11.45 -0.11 4.87
N LEU A 167 11.39 1.20 5.10
CA LEU A 167 11.15 2.16 4.03
C LEU A 167 12.20 2.07 2.92
N HIS A 168 13.47 1.95 3.29
CA HIS A 168 14.56 1.74 2.32
C HIS A 168 14.34 0.50 1.46
N LYS A 169 14.01 -0.64 2.08
CA LYS A 169 13.75 -1.91 1.39
C LYS A 169 12.57 -1.84 0.42
N ILE A 170 11.43 -1.28 0.85
CA ILE A 170 10.24 -1.22 -0.03
C ILE A 170 10.48 -0.27 -1.21
N VAL A 171 11.21 0.84 -1.01
CA VAL A 171 11.55 1.79 -2.09
C VAL A 171 12.57 1.19 -3.06
N GLU A 172 13.54 0.42 -2.57
CA GLU A 172 14.49 -0.33 -3.41
C GLU A 172 13.78 -1.33 -4.32
N LYS A 173 12.87 -2.15 -3.75
CA LYS A 173 12.07 -3.12 -4.51
C LYS A 173 11.16 -2.42 -5.52
N PHE A 174 10.53 -1.32 -5.12
CA PHE A 174 9.73 -0.50 -6.01
C PHE A 174 10.56 0.02 -7.20
N ALA A 175 11.75 0.56 -6.94
CA ALA A 175 12.58 1.14 -7.99
C ALA A 175 13.01 0.09 -9.03
N LEU A 176 13.38 -1.11 -8.58
CA LEU A 176 13.68 -2.24 -9.46
C LEU A 176 12.47 -2.62 -10.33
N ARG A 177 11.30 -2.79 -9.70
CA ARG A 177 10.07 -3.18 -10.40
C ARG A 177 9.59 -2.12 -11.39
N TYR A 178 9.63 -0.85 -11.01
CA TYR A 178 9.22 0.26 -11.86
C TYR A 178 10.06 0.31 -13.14
N VAL A 179 11.39 0.14 -13.01
CA VAL A 179 12.27 0.04 -14.17
C VAL A 179 11.92 -1.17 -15.02
N GLN A 180 11.76 -2.37 -14.43
CA GLN A 180 11.38 -3.60 -15.14
C GLN A 180 10.10 -3.43 -15.98
N CYS A 181 9.06 -2.81 -15.42
CA CYS A 181 7.80 -2.56 -16.15
C CYS A 181 7.94 -1.55 -17.29
N ASN A 182 8.94 -0.66 -17.24
CA ASN A 182 9.06 0.48 -18.16
C ASN A 182 10.30 0.43 -19.07
N GLN A 183 11.05 -0.69 -19.11
CA GLN A 183 12.28 -0.82 -19.91
C GLN A 183 12.05 -0.56 -21.41
N GLN A 184 10.87 -0.90 -21.94
CA GLN A 184 10.54 -0.71 -23.36
C GLN A 184 10.20 0.75 -23.73
N SER A 185 9.79 1.57 -22.76
CA SER A 185 9.50 3.00 -23.00
C SER A 185 10.78 3.82 -23.20
N VAL A 186 11.89 3.36 -22.59
CA VAL A 186 13.20 4.01 -22.64
C VAL A 186 13.77 4.07 -24.05
N THR A 187 13.53 3.06 -24.89
CA THR A 187 14.07 3.00 -26.27
C THR A 187 13.37 3.95 -27.23
N SER A 188 12.21 4.49 -26.86
CA SER A 188 11.33 5.28 -27.75
C SER A 188 11.37 6.78 -27.47
N THR A 189 11.99 7.22 -26.37
CA THR A 189 12.11 8.64 -26.03
C THR A 189 13.56 9.09 -26.14
N ASN A 190 13.82 10.23 -26.77
CA ASN A 190 15.15 10.86 -26.88
C ASN A 190 15.69 11.38 -25.51
N ARG A 191 15.22 10.82 -24.39
CA ARG A 191 15.68 11.18 -23.04
C ARG A 191 16.88 10.30 -22.67
N PRO A 192 17.85 10.85 -21.91
CA PRO A 192 19.05 10.11 -21.56
C PRO A 192 18.71 8.82 -20.79
N ASN A 193 19.22 7.68 -21.25
CA ASN A 193 19.06 6.34 -20.63
C ASN A 193 19.35 6.32 -19.12
N MET A 194 20.13 7.28 -18.62
CA MET A 194 20.54 7.44 -17.23
C MET A 194 19.36 7.76 -16.27
N LEU A 195 18.24 8.29 -16.78
CA LEU A 195 17.05 8.59 -15.95
C LEU A 195 16.22 7.35 -15.57
N HIS A 196 16.58 6.18 -16.12
CA HIS A 196 15.80 4.95 -16.04
C HIS A 196 16.52 3.80 -15.32
N THR A 197 17.59 4.09 -14.57
CA THR A 197 18.21 3.10 -13.68
C THR A 197 17.45 2.99 -12.37
N SER A 198 17.50 1.83 -11.71
CA SER A 198 16.86 1.63 -10.41
C SER A 198 17.42 2.58 -9.35
N GLU A 199 18.72 2.91 -9.40
CA GLU A 199 19.36 3.89 -8.52
C GLU A 199 18.77 5.30 -8.70
N THR A 200 18.57 5.75 -9.95
CA THR A 200 17.95 7.04 -10.22
C THR A 200 16.51 7.08 -9.73
N ILE A 201 15.72 6.03 -10.01
CA ILE A 201 14.33 5.92 -9.55
C ILE A 201 14.26 5.90 -8.02
N TYR A 202 15.16 5.18 -7.36
CA TYR A 202 15.26 5.14 -5.90
C TYR A 202 15.48 6.54 -5.30
N VAL A 203 16.42 7.31 -5.84
CA VAL A 203 16.69 8.70 -5.39
C VAL A 203 15.48 9.60 -5.66
N LEU A 204 14.82 9.45 -6.81
CA LEU A 204 13.61 10.21 -7.13
C LEU A 204 12.45 9.87 -6.18
N CYS A 205 12.25 8.59 -5.84
CA CYS A 205 11.24 8.17 -4.87
C CYS A 205 11.47 8.83 -3.50
N PHE A 206 12.70 8.79 -2.97
CA PHE A 206 13.02 9.46 -1.71
C PHE A 206 12.84 10.98 -1.80
N SER A 207 13.19 11.59 -2.94
CA SER A 207 12.96 13.01 -3.19
C SER A 207 11.48 13.37 -3.15
N LEU A 208 10.62 12.55 -3.77
CA LEU A 208 9.16 12.69 -3.76
C LEU A 208 8.56 12.51 -2.36
N ILE A 209 9.04 11.51 -1.60
CA ILE A 209 8.60 11.26 -0.23
C ILE A 209 8.99 12.44 0.68
N MET A 210 10.22 12.95 0.57
CA MET A 210 10.69 14.13 1.31
C MET A 210 9.90 15.39 0.94
N LEU A 211 9.63 15.61 -0.35
CA LEU A 211 8.81 16.73 -0.80
C LEU A 211 7.38 16.63 -0.24
N SER A 212 6.78 15.45 -0.27
CA SER A 212 5.45 15.17 0.31
C SER A 212 5.43 15.44 1.81
N ALA A 213 6.46 15.02 2.56
CA ALA A 213 6.58 15.30 3.98
C ALA A 213 6.76 16.80 4.25
N ASP A 214 7.55 17.50 3.43
CA ASP A 214 7.79 18.93 3.54
C ASP A 214 6.51 19.76 3.30
N LEU A 215 5.87 19.59 2.13
CA LEU A 215 4.74 20.41 1.69
C LEU A 215 3.54 20.29 2.62
N TYR A 216 3.27 19.10 3.15
CA TYR A 216 2.01 18.82 3.83
C TYR A 216 2.14 18.65 5.36
N ASN A 217 3.36 18.61 5.92
CA ASN A 217 3.50 18.62 7.38
C ASN A 217 3.23 20.03 7.94
N PRO A 218 2.19 20.25 8.77
CA PRO A 218 1.82 21.58 9.27
C PRO A 218 2.89 22.22 10.17
N GLN A 219 3.83 21.44 10.71
CA GLN A 219 4.92 21.95 11.54
C GLN A 219 6.01 22.67 10.74
N ILE A 220 6.10 22.41 9.43
CA ILE A 220 7.08 23.05 8.55
C ILE A 220 6.47 24.34 7.99
N LYS A 221 6.94 25.49 8.48
CA LYS A 221 6.45 26.82 8.04
C LYS A 221 7.02 27.23 6.68
N ASN A 222 8.31 26.99 6.47
CA ASN A 222 9.01 27.34 5.24
C ASN A 222 9.06 26.12 4.34
N LYS A 223 8.13 26.05 3.37
CA LYS A 223 8.03 24.95 2.43
C LYS A 223 9.10 25.04 1.35
N MET A 224 9.57 23.89 0.89
CA MET A 224 10.47 23.75 -0.24
C MET A 224 9.81 24.31 -1.50
N SER A 225 10.44 25.31 -2.10
CA SER A 225 10.00 25.85 -3.39
C SER A 225 10.36 24.89 -4.53
N LYS A 226 9.63 25.00 -5.65
CA LYS A 226 9.92 24.26 -6.89
C LYS A 226 11.39 24.38 -7.32
N ARG A 227 11.95 25.60 -7.23
CA ARG A 227 13.35 25.88 -7.58
C ARG A 227 14.33 25.15 -6.65
N GLU A 228 14.04 25.09 -5.36
CA GLU A 228 14.87 24.36 -4.40
C GLU A 228 14.80 22.86 -4.63
N PHE A 229 13.60 22.31 -4.88
CA PHE A 229 13.42 20.90 -5.19
C PHE A 229 14.24 20.49 -6.43
N ILE A 230 14.10 21.23 -7.54
CA ILE A 230 14.85 20.98 -8.79
C ILE A 230 16.36 21.01 -8.51
N ARG A 231 16.85 22.01 -7.78
CA ARG A 231 18.28 22.13 -7.42
C ARG A 231 18.75 20.93 -6.60
N ASN A 232 17.96 20.50 -5.63
CA ASN A 232 18.30 19.41 -4.71
C ASN A 232 18.35 18.06 -5.44
N VAL A 233 17.36 17.77 -6.28
CA VAL A 233 17.32 16.54 -7.10
C VAL A 233 18.47 16.51 -8.09
N ARG A 234 18.75 17.63 -8.78
CA ARG A 234 19.88 17.74 -9.71
C ARG A 234 21.22 17.47 -9.03
N ARG A 235 21.42 17.98 -7.81
CA ARG A 235 22.64 17.70 -7.03
C ARG A 235 22.77 16.23 -6.66
N ALA A 236 21.65 15.58 -6.28
CA ALA A 236 21.64 14.17 -5.90
C ALA A 236 21.96 13.24 -7.09
N LEU A 237 21.36 13.50 -8.26
CA LEU A 237 21.49 12.65 -9.45
C LEU A 237 22.65 13.04 -10.38
N ARG A 238 23.12 14.30 -10.32
CA ARG A 238 24.06 14.89 -11.29
C ARG A 238 23.57 14.82 -12.74
N VAL A 239 22.26 14.73 -12.94
CA VAL A 239 21.58 14.76 -14.25
C VAL A 239 20.80 16.07 -14.35
N GLN A 240 20.87 16.71 -15.52
CA GLN A 240 20.13 17.95 -15.79
C GLN A 240 18.83 17.63 -16.54
N ASP A 241 17.72 17.62 -15.83
CA ASP A 241 16.36 17.50 -16.39
C ASP A 241 15.38 18.33 -15.54
N ASP A 242 15.56 19.65 -15.59
CA ASP A 242 14.84 20.61 -14.74
C ASP A 242 13.33 20.64 -15.02
N GLU A 243 12.96 20.42 -16.28
CA GLU A 243 11.56 20.33 -16.71
C GLU A 243 10.89 19.11 -16.06
N PHE A 244 11.51 17.93 -16.16
CA PHE A 244 10.99 16.72 -15.52
C PHE A 244 10.90 16.85 -14.00
N TYR A 245 11.95 17.34 -13.33
CA TYR A 245 11.93 17.56 -11.88
C TYR A 245 10.87 18.59 -11.49
N GLY A 246 10.67 19.62 -12.33
CA GLY A 246 9.59 20.58 -12.17
C GLY A 246 8.20 19.94 -12.23
N HIS A 247 7.98 19.03 -13.18
CA HIS A 247 6.71 18.29 -13.29
C HIS A 247 6.46 17.37 -12.10
N LEU A 248 7.50 16.73 -11.56
CA LEU A 248 7.38 15.94 -10.33
C LEU A 248 6.94 16.80 -9.14
N TYR A 249 7.50 18.02 -9.00
CA TYR A 249 7.08 18.96 -7.97
C TYR A 249 5.60 19.34 -8.12
N ASP A 250 5.20 19.74 -9.34
CA ASP A 250 3.84 20.18 -9.62
C ASP A 250 2.83 19.05 -9.33
N ASP A 251 3.17 17.79 -9.65
CA ASP A 251 2.31 16.65 -9.36
C ASP A 251 2.06 16.48 -7.86
N VAL A 252 3.10 16.53 -7.02
CA VAL A 252 2.95 16.44 -5.56
C VAL A 252 2.20 17.65 -5.01
N TYR A 253 2.48 18.85 -5.51
CA TYR A 253 1.83 20.08 -5.06
C TYR A 253 0.33 20.11 -5.41
N LEU A 254 -0.06 19.64 -6.60
CA LEU A 254 -1.44 19.70 -7.07
C LEU A 254 -2.30 18.52 -6.59
N ARG A 255 -1.73 17.32 -6.51
CA ARG A 255 -2.50 16.08 -6.29
C ARG A 255 -2.43 15.53 -4.87
N GLY A 256 -1.57 16.09 -4.02
CA GLY A 256 -1.44 15.61 -2.65
C GLY A 256 -0.24 14.71 -2.42
N HIS A 257 -0.24 14.16 -1.20
CA HIS A 257 0.77 13.27 -0.67
C HIS A 257 1.14 12.10 -1.59
N ILE A 258 2.41 11.70 -1.48
CA ILE A 258 2.93 10.45 -2.06
C ILE A 258 2.74 9.28 -1.08
N ALA A 259 3.04 9.54 0.19
CA ALA A 259 3.00 8.58 1.27
C ALA A 259 2.28 9.20 2.47
N HIS A 260 1.17 8.60 2.87
CA HIS A 260 0.54 8.86 4.16
C HIS A 260 1.27 7.99 5.19
N GLY A 261 1.71 8.57 6.30
CA GLY A 261 2.26 7.79 7.41
C GLY A 261 1.14 7.11 8.21
N GLU A 262 1.54 6.36 9.23
CA GLU A 262 0.61 5.63 10.11
C GLU A 262 -0.55 6.52 10.62
N ASN A 263 -1.79 6.06 10.44
CA ASN A 263 -3.02 6.76 10.83
C ASN A 263 -3.22 8.15 10.19
N ASN A 264 -2.86 8.32 8.91
CA ASN A 264 -2.87 9.61 8.20
C ASN A 264 -1.99 10.69 8.84
N ASN A 265 -1.13 10.33 9.80
CA ASN A 265 -0.13 11.25 10.29
C ASN A 265 0.90 11.44 9.18
N HIS A 266 1.22 12.70 8.88
CA HIS A 266 2.33 13.02 7.99
C HIS A 266 3.59 12.34 8.53
N LEU A 267 4.53 11.93 7.65
CA LEU A 267 5.83 11.41 8.08
C LEU A 267 6.48 12.41 9.05
N VAL A 268 6.34 12.15 10.37
CA VAL A 268 6.71 13.11 11.41
C VAL A 268 8.19 12.95 11.66
N GLN A 269 8.98 13.77 10.97
CA GLN A 269 10.33 14.04 11.41
C GLN A 269 10.35 15.19 12.42
N LYS A 270 10.97 14.93 13.57
CA LYS A 270 11.31 15.96 14.58
C LYS A 270 12.45 16.90 14.10
N SER A 271 13.11 16.56 12.99
CA SER A 271 14.16 17.36 12.36
C SER A 271 14.21 17.03 10.86
N PRO A 272 14.18 18.03 9.97
CA PRO A 272 14.09 17.77 8.53
C PRO A 272 15.34 17.03 8.04
N LEU A 273 15.17 15.87 7.41
CA LEU A 273 16.17 15.30 6.51
C LEU A 273 16.40 16.33 5.40
N SER A 274 17.54 16.99 5.46
CA SER A 274 18.06 17.69 4.29
C SER A 274 18.53 16.65 3.28
N PHE A 275 18.35 16.95 2.00
CA PHE A 275 19.00 16.22 0.90
C PHE A 275 20.50 16.01 1.16
N GLY A 276 21.15 16.95 1.85
CA GLY A 276 22.53 16.82 2.25
C GLY A 276 22.83 15.68 3.23
N HIS A 277 21.90 15.40 4.16
CA HIS A 277 22.03 14.28 5.10
C HIS A 277 21.60 12.96 4.45
N ALA A 278 20.54 12.98 3.63
CA ALA A 278 20.02 11.79 2.95
C ALA A 278 20.96 11.26 1.85
N PHE A 279 21.69 12.15 1.17
CA PHE A 279 22.54 11.82 0.03
C PHE A 279 24.01 12.21 0.20
N GLY A 280 24.43 12.64 1.39
CA GLY A 280 25.84 12.85 1.73
C GLY A 280 26.49 14.13 1.18
N TYR A 281 25.71 15.15 0.83
CA TYR A 281 26.23 16.43 0.30
C TYR A 281 26.18 17.53 1.37
N HIS A 282 27.32 18.02 1.84
CA HIS A 282 27.36 19.12 2.82
C HIS A 282 26.89 20.44 2.17
N ASP A 283 25.78 21.01 2.63
CA ASP A 283 25.32 22.35 2.22
C ASP A 283 26.20 23.43 2.89
N HIS A 284 27.16 23.99 2.17
CA HIS A 284 27.99 25.10 2.63
C HIS A 284 27.25 26.47 2.69
N HIS A 285 25.92 26.51 2.54
CA HIS A 285 25.19 27.76 2.35
C HIS A 285 24.27 28.23 3.50
N GLN A 286 24.40 27.68 4.71
CA GLN A 286 23.63 28.17 5.87
C GLN A 286 24.41 29.06 6.86
N GLN A 287 25.63 29.51 6.55
CA GLN A 287 26.39 30.40 7.45
C GLN A 287 26.34 31.91 7.13
N GLN A 288 25.55 32.38 6.16
CA GLN A 288 25.44 33.82 5.88
C GLN A 288 23.99 34.27 5.78
N GLN A 289 23.32 34.33 6.92
CA GLN A 289 22.20 35.24 7.16
C GLN A 289 21.87 35.28 8.66
N GLN A 290 22.70 36.00 9.41
CA GLN A 290 22.23 36.69 10.61
C GLN A 290 22.43 38.19 10.39
N PRO A 291 21.36 39.01 10.41
CA PRO A 291 21.52 40.45 10.49
C PRO A 291 22.02 40.80 11.90
N ARG A 292 23.27 41.25 12.00
CA ARG A 292 23.81 41.83 13.24
C ARG A 292 23.16 43.21 13.45
N PHE A 293 22.05 43.25 14.17
CA PHE A 293 21.57 44.48 14.80
C PHE A 293 22.35 44.72 16.10
N HIS A 294 23.10 45.83 16.13
CA HIS A 294 23.27 46.86 17.18
C HIS A 294 23.45 46.44 18.66
N MET A 295 24.16 47.11 19.56
CA MET A 295 25.08 48.27 19.65
C MET A 295 25.41 48.38 21.18
N ILE A 296 26.45 49.11 21.58
CA ILE A 296 26.70 49.70 22.92
C ILE A 296 27.28 48.77 24.01
N HIS A 297 28.58 48.95 24.31
CA HIS A 297 29.04 49.69 25.50
C HIS A 297 30.48 50.17 25.31
#